data_AF-A0A0F5VE63-F1
#
_entry.id   AF-A0A0F5VE63-F1
#
_cell.length_a   1.000
_cell.length_b   1.000
_cell.length_c   1.000
_cell.angle_alpha   90.00
_cell.angle_beta   90.00
_cell.angle_gamma   90.00
#
_symmetry.space_group_name_H-M   'P 1'
#
loop_
_entity.id
_entity.type
_entity.pdbx_description
1 polymer ?
#
loop_
_entity_poly.entity_id
_entity_poly.type
_entity_poly.pdbx_seq_one_letter_code
_entity_poly.pdbx_strand_id
1 'polypeptide(L)'
;MQTLPSFDELKKLAETAPEELEALRLRMSEEIIENASPAMQPRLRAQMSHINQVIARGKNPIHTNMLLRAELQQQLQRFARSLTAPETLTEHEAKVMPFRRQA
;
A
#
# COMPACT_ATOMS: atom_id res chain seq x y z
N MET A 1 14.80 1.76 11.30
CA MET A 1 13.72 2.73 11.06
C MET A 1 14.33 4.11 11.09
N GLN A 2 14.50 4.72 9.92
CA GLN A 2 14.85 6.15 9.82
C GLN A 2 13.85 7.01 10.60
N THR A 3 14.35 8.04 11.24
CA THR A 3 13.53 9.09 11.84
C THR A 3 12.80 9.82 10.72
N LEU A 4 11.46 9.87 10.80
CA LEU A 4 10.65 10.63 9.85
C LEU A 4 11.04 12.11 9.95
N PRO A 5 11.23 12.83 8.83
CA PRO A 5 11.47 14.26 8.87
C PRO A 5 10.31 14.98 9.57
N SER A 6 10.59 16.15 10.13
CA SER A 6 9.57 16.97 10.76
C SER A 6 8.50 17.39 9.75
N PHE A 7 7.30 17.73 10.26
CA PHE A 7 6.22 18.21 9.41
C PHE A 7 6.63 19.45 8.59
N ASP A 8 7.38 20.37 9.20
CA ASP A 8 7.83 21.60 8.54
C ASP A 8 8.78 21.30 7.37
N GLU A 9 9.66 20.32 7.52
CA GLU A 9 10.54 19.86 6.44
C GLU A 9 9.75 19.21 5.30
N LEU A 10 8.78 18.34 5.63
CA LEU A 10 7.92 17.70 4.62
C LEU A 10 7.05 18.73 3.89
N LYS A 11 6.53 19.73 4.61
CA LYS A 11 5.77 20.84 4.03
C LYS A 11 6.64 21.65 3.09
N LYS A 12 7.87 21.99 3.50
CA LYS A 12 8.82 22.70 2.64
C LYS A 12 9.08 21.92 1.36
N LEU A 13 9.35 20.61 1.45
CA LEU A 13 9.54 19.77 0.27
C LEU A 13 8.29 19.74 -0.62
N ALA A 14 7.09 19.66 -0.05
CA ALA A 14 5.85 19.70 -0.84
C ALA A 14 5.67 21.01 -1.62
N GLU A 15 6.09 22.13 -1.04
CA GLU A 15 5.97 23.46 -1.65
C GLU A 15 7.08 23.76 -2.66
N THR A 16 8.33 23.35 -2.37
CA THR A 16 9.50 23.75 -3.16
C THR A 16 10.02 22.67 -4.10
N ALA A 17 9.85 21.39 -3.76
CA ALA A 17 10.47 20.26 -4.45
C ALA A 17 9.60 18.98 -4.34
N PRO A 18 8.41 18.94 -4.97
CA PRO A 18 7.48 17.82 -4.84
C PRO A 18 8.04 16.48 -5.33
N GLU A 19 8.95 16.50 -6.32
CA GLU A 19 9.63 15.28 -6.79
C GLU A 19 10.60 14.71 -5.74
N GLU A 20 11.27 15.56 -4.95
CA GLU A 20 12.13 15.13 -3.86
C GLU A 20 11.32 14.51 -2.72
N LEU A 21 10.14 15.05 -2.44
CA LEU A 21 9.21 14.47 -1.46
C LEU A 21 8.76 13.07 -1.89
N GLU A 22 8.49 12.88 -3.18
CA GLU A 22 8.11 11.58 -3.72
C GLU A 22 9.28 10.58 -3.69
N ALA A 23 10.49 11.02 -4.03
CA ALA A 23 11.69 10.21 -3.92
C ALA A 23 11.97 9.79 -2.46
N LEU A 24 11.76 10.70 -1.51
CA LEU A 24 11.84 10.41 -0.07
C LEU A 24 10.82 9.33 0.33
N ARG A 25 9.56 9.47 -0.10
CA ARG A 25 8.50 8.49 0.18
C ARG A 25 8.87 7.10 -0.34
N LEU A 26 9.35 6.99 -1.58
CA LEU A 26 9.74 5.72 -2.19
C LEU A 26 10.91 5.08 -1.45
N ARG A 27 11.96 5.86 -1.15
CA ARG A 27 13.15 5.38 -0.43
C ARG A 27 12.83 4.88 0.98
N MET A 28 12.00 5.61 1.73
CA MET A 28 11.56 5.16 3.06
C MET A 28 10.68 3.91 2.99
N SER A 29 9.81 3.81 1.97
CA SER A 29 8.98 2.62 1.77
C SER A 29 9.83 1.39 1.46
N GLU A 30 10.84 1.56 0.59
CA GLU A 30 11.77 0.51 0.21
C GLU A 30 12.56 -0.01 1.41
N GLU A 31 13.07 0.89 2.26
CA GLU A 31 13.76 0.49 3.50
C GLU A 31 12.85 -0.33 4.43
N ILE A 32 11.57 0.02 4.56
CA ILE A 32 10.61 -0.77 5.35
C ILE A 32 10.44 -2.17 4.75
N ILE A 33 10.40 -2.29 3.42
CA ILE A 33 10.28 -3.56 2.71
C ILE A 33 11.54 -4.41 2.92
N GLU A 34 12.73 -3.83 2.76
CA GLU A 34 14.00 -4.52 2.93
C GLU A 34 14.19 -5.08 4.34
N ASN A 35 13.69 -4.36 5.36
CA ASN A 35 13.73 -4.80 6.76
C ASN A 35 12.64 -5.82 7.12
N ALA A 36 11.67 -6.09 6.23
CA ALA A 36 10.65 -7.11 6.45
C ALA A 36 11.18 -8.52 6.15
N SER A 37 10.46 -9.54 6.63
CA SER A 37 10.84 -10.93 6.37
C SER A 37 10.88 -11.22 4.86
N PRO A 38 11.85 -12.02 4.36
CA PRO A 38 12.01 -12.27 2.92
C PRO A 38 10.73 -12.78 2.23
N ALA A 39 9.95 -13.61 2.92
CA ALA A 39 8.68 -14.12 2.43
C ALA A 39 7.61 -13.03 2.21
N MET A 40 7.69 -11.92 2.96
CA MET A 40 6.73 -10.82 2.91
C MET A 40 7.09 -9.74 1.88
N GLN A 41 8.38 -9.62 1.55
CA GLN A 41 8.89 -8.56 0.65
C GLN A 41 8.15 -8.49 -0.69
N PRO A 42 7.92 -9.61 -1.43
CA PRO A 42 7.22 -9.55 -2.72
C PRO A 42 5.82 -8.94 -2.59
N ARG A 43 5.12 -9.28 -1.50
CA ARG A 43 3.77 -8.78 -1.23
C ARG A 43 3.76 -7.30 -0.89
N LEU A 44 4.72 -6.84 -0.09
CA LEU A 44 4.84 -5.42 0.25
C LEU A 44 5.24 -4.57 -0.96
N ARG A 45 6.11 -5.07 -1.85
CA ARG A 45 6.42 -4.41 -3.12
C ARG A 45 5.18 -4.27 -4.01
N ALA A 46 4.37 -5.32 -4.12
CA ALA A 46 3.10 -5.25 -4.83
C ALA A 46 2.14 -4.23 -4.21
N GLN A 47 2.08 -4.13 -2.88
CA GLN A 47 1.31 -3.09 -2.18
C GLN A 47 1.84 -1.69 -2.46
N MET A 48 3.16 -1.48 -2.47
CA MET A 48 3.77 -0.21 -2.84
C MET A 48 3.41 0.18 -4.28
N SER A 49 3.48 -0.75 -5.23
CA SER A 49 3.05 -0.52 -6.62
C SER A 49 1.57 -0.13 -6.69
N HIS A 50 0.71 -0.77 -5.90
CA HIS A 50 -0.70 -0.42 -5.83
C HIS A 50 -0.91 1.00 -5.28
N ILE A 51 -0.23 1.38 -4.19
CA ILE A 51 -0.29 2.73 -3.62
C ILE A 51 0.14 3.77 -4.67
N ASN A 52 1.20 3.49 -5.44
CA ASN A 52 1.66 4.39 -6.50
C ASN A 52 0.58 4.60 -7.58
N GLN A 53 -0.14 3.53 -7.95
CA GLN A 53 -1.27 3.63 -8.89
C GLN A 53 -2.45 4.42 -8.31
N VAL A 54 -2.72 4.27 -7.01
CA VAL A 54 -3.75 5.05 -6.31
C VAL A 54 -3.41 6.54 -6.34
N ILE A 55 -2.15 6.89 -6.06
CA ILE A 55 -1.65 8.27 -6.11
C ILE A 55 -1.81 8.84 -7.53
N ALA A 56 -1.41 8.09 -8.55
CA ALA A 56 -1.50 8.52 -9.95
C ALA A 56 -2.94 8.77 -10.44
N ARG A 57 -3.95 8.17 -9.80
CA ARG A 57 -5.38 8.40 -10.11
C ARG A 57 -5.93 9.66 -9.44
N GLY A 58 -5.22 10.19 -8.44
CA GLY A 58 -5.60 11.41 -7.74
C GLY A 58 -5.60 12.61 -8.70
N LYS A 59 -6.63 13.44 -8.60
CA LYS A 59 -6.80 14.63 -9.47
C LYS A 59 -6.16 15.88 -8.87
N ASN A 60 -5.97 15.87 -7.56
CA ASN A 60 -5.34 16.92 -6.76
C ASN A 60 -4.91 16.30 -5.41
N PRO A 61 -4.08 17.00 -4.61
CA PRO A 61 -3.54 16.45 -3.37
C PRO A 61 -4.61 16.03 -2.34
N ILE A 62 -5.75 16.72 -2.28
CA ILE A 62 -6.85 16.35 -1.38
C ILE A 62 -7.53 15.06 -1.84
N HIS A 63 -7.79 14.93 -3.14
CA HIS A 63 -8.35 13.71 -3.71
C HIS A 63 -7.40 12.52 -3.49
N THR A 64 -6.09 12.70 -3.70
CA THR A 64 -5.10 11.67 -3.40
C THR A 64 -5.14 11.25 -1.93
N ASN A 65 -5.20 12.19 -0.99
CA ASN A 65 -5.31 11.89 0.44
C ASN A 65 -6.59 11.11 0.78
N MET A 66 -7.73 11.47 0.17
CA MET A 66 -8.97 10.71 0.35
C MET A 66 -8.85 9.26 -0.14
N LEU A 67 -8.25 9.06 -1.32
CA LEU A 67 -8.04 7.72 -1.88
C LEU A 67 -7.10 6.88 -1.00
N LEU A 68 -5.99 7.46 -0.54
CA LEU A 68 -5.05 6.80 0.36
C LEU A 68 -5.71 6.43 1.70
N ARG A 69 -6.54 7.33 2.25
CA ARG A 69 -7.28 7.07 3.49
C ARG A 69 -8.29 5.93 3.32
N ALA A 70 -8.98 5.88 2.17
CA ALA A 70 -9.90 4.78 1.87
C ALA A 70 -9.17 3.44 1.80
N GLU A 71 -8.01 3.40 1.14
CA GLU A 71 -7.17 2.20 1.07
C GLU A 71 -6.70 1.75 2.46
N LEU A 72 -6.19 2.69 3.27
CA LEU A 72 -5.77 2.41 4.65
C LEU A 72 -6.93 1.83 5.49
N GLN A 73 -8.13 2.41 5.36
CA GLN A 73 -9.31 1.95 6.07
C GLN A 73 -9.67 0.51 5.69
N GLN A 74 -9.56 0.14 4.41
CA GLN A 74 -9.79 -1.24 3.96
C GLN A 74 -8.78 -2.21 4.57
N GLN A 75 -7.48 -1.84 4.60
CA GLN A 75 -6.45 -2.68 5.21
C GLN A 75 -6.67 -2.83 6.72
N LEU A 76 -7.06 -1.76 7.42
CA LEU A 76 -7.38 -1.82 8.84
C LEU A 76 -8.60 -2.70 9.12
N GLN A 77 -9.64 -2.63 8.30
CA GLN A 77 -10.81 -3.50 8.41
C GLN A 77 -10.45 -4.97 8.18
N ARG A 78 -9.64 -5.28 7.16
CA ARG A 78 -9.14 -6.64 6.90
C ARG A 78 -8.31 -7.16 8.07
N PHE A 79 -7.45 -6.30 8.64
CA PHE A 79 -6.67 -6.65 9.81
C PHE A 79 -7.56 -6.92 11.03
N ALA A 80 -8.52 -6.05 11.32
CA ALA A 80 -9.47 -6.25 12.41
C ALA A 80 -10.23 -7.59 12.25
N ARG A 81 -10.73 -7.88 11.04
CA ARG A 81 -11.38 -9.16 10.72
C ARG A 81 -10.46 -10.35 10.95
N SER A 82 -9.18 -10.26 10.56
CA SER A 82 -8.22 -11.36 10.78
C SER A 82 -8.02 -11.70 12.25
N LEU A 83 -8.25 -10.74 13.15
CA LEU A 83 -8.14 -10.94 14.60
C LEU A 83 -9.45 -11.42 15.22
N THR A 84 -10.60 -10.90 14.75
CA THR A 84 -11.90 -11.14 15.39
C THR A 84 -12.72 -12.27 14.76
N ALA A 85 -12.54 -12.52 13.47
CA ALA A 85 -13.33 -13.47 12.67
C ALA A 85 -12.50 -13.99 11.47
N PRO A 86 -11.37 -14.70 11.72
CA PRO A 86 -10.44 -15.11 10.68
C PRO A 86 -11.06 -16.00 9.60
N GLU A 87 -12.09 -16.79 9.94
CA GLU A 87 -12.85 -17.65 9.02
C GLU A 87 -13.47 -16.87 7.85
N THR A 88 -13.85 -15.61 8.07
CA THR A 88 -14.44 -14.74 7.04
C THR A 88 -13.46 -14.39 5.91
N LEU A 89 -12.16 -14.61 6.11
CA LEU A 89 -11.14 -14.38 5.08
C LEU A 89 -11.11 -15.48 4.01
N THR A 90 -11.63 -16.67 4.32
CA THR A 90 -11.63 -17.86 3.47
C THR A 90 -13.03 -18.32 3.06
N GLU A 91 -14.09 -17.61 3.50
CA GLU A 91 -15.49 -17.97 3.19
C GLU A 91 -15.83 -18.00 1.69
N HIS A 92 -15.07 -17.29 0.87
CA HIS A 92 -15.29 -17.18 -0.58
C HIS A 92 -14.12 -17.74 -1.38
N GLU A 93 -13.76 -19.00 -1.13
CA GLU A 93 -12.82 -19.71 -2.00
C GLU A 93 -13.49 -20.18 -3.30
N ALA A 94 -12.88 -19.82 -4.43
CA ALA A 94 -13.34 -20.27 -5.74
C ALA A 94 -12.94 -21.73 -5.97
N LYS A 95 -13.88 -22.54 -6.48
CA LYS A 95 -13.58 -23.92 -6.90
C LYS A 95 -12.72 -23.90 -8.17
N VAL A 96 -11.47 -24.34 -8.07
CA VAL A 96 -10.59 -24.50 -9.22
C VAL A 96 -11.11 -25.66 -10.10
N MET A 97 -11.65 -25.33 -11.26
CA MET A 97 -12.10 -26.31 -12.24
C MET A 97 -10.94 -26.65 -13.20
N PRO A 98 -10.62 -27.93 -13.42
CA PRO A 98 -9.56 -28.30 -14.35
C PRO A 98 -9.96 -27.91 -15.78
N PHE A 99 -9.03 -27.31 -16.52
CA PHE A 99 -9.21 -27.03 -17.93
C PHE A 99 -9.29 -28.36 -18.71
N ARG A 100 -10.46 -28.71 -19.24
CA ARG A 100 -10.60 -29.85 -20.16
C ARG A 100 -10.45 -29.35 -21.58
N ARG A 101 -9.45 -29.86 -22.31
CA ARG A 101 -9.33 -29.66 -23.75
C ARG A 101 -10.41 -30.52 -24.42
N GLN A 102 -11.33 -29.91 -25.16
CA GLN A 102 -12.26 -30.67 -26.01
C GLN A 102 -11.44 -31.36 -27.10
N ALA A 103 -11.63 -32.68 -27.23
CA ALA A 103 -11.03 -33.49 -28.29
C ALA A 103 -11.80 -33.33 -29.60
#